data_AF-N9QTF9-F1
#
_entry.id   AF-N9QTF9-F1
#
_cell.length_a   1.000
_cell.length_b   1.000
_cell.length_c   1.000
_cell.angle_alpha   90.00
_cell.angle_beta   90.00
_cell.angle_gamma   90.00
#
_symmetry.space_group_name_H-M   'P 1'
#
loop_
_entity.id
_entity.type
_entity.pdbx_description
1 polymer ?
#
loop_
_entity_poly.entity_id
_entity_poly.type
_entity_poly.pdbx_seq_one_letter_code
_entity_poly.pdbx_strand_id
1 'polypeptide(L)'
;MKKRNKKYNPNKLGQVKLSKEAQFRANWKACDVLYEFQMDFVVEHVNKVINEYVEENNLPEDAYVPAHVTIGAYEEQDLIIALKQQLIKTPESWEIGIDSHFYNLETDEMLTVPFALTLPPMTHAELMNGCSAKVYLVDGIKTVMGEWEGLQKEMIKNWEKQGIPDGFELAQSQVRMIAQAHFKDFLSYCQFQSYLSLRDAGKLIASLKKEENQWSLVNKRGKAA
;
A
#
# COMPACT_ATOMS: atom_id res chain seq x y z
N MET A 1 -53.83 16.48 21.14
CA MET A 1 -52.52 17.15 20.89
C MET A 1 -52.24 17.18 19.38
N LYS A 2 -52.20 18.35 18.74
CA LYS A 2 -51.83 18.47 17.31
C LYS A 2 -50.32 18.25 17.16
N LYS A 3 -49.90 17.22 16.40
CA LYS A 3 -48.50 16.99 16.04
C LYS A 3 -47.97 18.21 15.28
N ARG A 4 -46.95 18.86 15.84
CA ARG A 4 -46.31 20.05 15.28
C ARG A 4 -45.39 19.60 14.13
N ASN A 5 -45.85 19.73 12.88
CA ASN A 5 -44.99 19.53 11.71
C ASN A 5 -43.94 20.66 11.68
N LYS A 6 -42.68 20.35 12.00
CA LYS A 6 -41.55 21.26 11.77
C LYS A 6 -41.48 21.54 10.26
N LYS A 7 -41.83 22.76 9.85
CA LYS A 7 -41.63 23.22 8.46
C LYS A 7 -40.15 23.07 8.11
N TYR A 8 -39.88 22.31 7.06
CA TYR A 8 -38.56 22.12 6.47
C TYR A 8 -37.97 23.49 6.09
N ASN A 9 -36.77 23.81 6.61
CA ASN A 9 -36.09 25.07 6.34
C ASN A 9 -34.77 24.79 5.61
N PRO A 10 -34.73 24.95 4.27
CA PRO A 10 -33.54 24.67 3.47
C PRO A 10 -32.35 25.58 3.81
N ASN A 11 -32.58 26.81 4.29
CA ASN A 11 -31.51 27.74 4.67
C ASN A 11 -30.79 27.33 5.95
N LYS A 12 -31.50 26.73 6.92
CA LYS A 12 -30.87 26.12 8.10
C LYS A 12 -30.03 24.91 7.74
N LEU A 13 -30.46 24.11 6.76
CA LEU A 13 -29.67 22.97 6.26
C LEU A 13 -28.41 23.45 5.54
N GLY A 14 -28.51 24.51 4.73
CA GLY A 14 -27.34 25.15 4.09
C GLY A 14 -26.32 25.67 5.10
N GLN A 15 -26.76 26.37 6.14
CA GLN A 15 -25.88 26.87 7.20
C GLN A 15 -25.21 25.74 8.01
N VAL A 16 -25.95 24.67 8.33
CA VAL A 16 -25.37 23.50 9.01
C VAL A 16 -24.34 22.79 8.13
N LYS A 17 -24.57 22.69 6.81
CA LYS A 17 -23.59 22.14 5.86
C LYS A 17 -22.31 22.99 5.83
N LEU A 18 -22.43 24.30 5.65
CA LEU A 18 -21.30 25.24 5.62
C LEU A 18 -20.48 25.21 6.93
N SER A 19 -21.17 25.15 8.07
CA SER A 19 -20.55 25.05 9.40
C SER A 19 -19.78 23.74 9.56
N LYS A 20 -20.37 22.60 9.17
CA LYS A 20 -19.67 21.30 9.16
C LYS A 20 -18.47 21.32 8.23
N GLU A 21 -18.61 21.82 7.01
CA GLU A 21 -17.52 21.93 6.04
C GLU A 21 -16.36 22.80 6.57
N ALA A 22 -16.66 23.90 7.26
CA ALA A 22 -15.65 24.73 7.91
C ALA A 22 -14.91 23.97 9.02
N GLN A 23 -15.64 23.21 9.85
CA GLN A 23 -15.05 22.38 10.90
C GLN A 23 -14.19 21.25 10.32
N PHE A 24 -14.67 20.59 9.25
CA PHE A 24 -13.89 19.59 8.51
C PHE A 24 -12.59 20.17 7.96
N ARG A 25 -12.63 21.36 7.37
CA ARG A 25 -11.42 22.05 6.88
C ARG A 25 -10.45 22.43 8.00
N ALA A 26 -10.96 22.88 9.15
CA ALA A 26 -10.15 23.22 10.31
C ALA A 26 -9.44 21.97 10.88
N ASN A 27 -10.19 20.88 11.06
CA ASN A 27 -9.64 19.59 11.52
C ASN A 27 -8.63 19.03 10.52
N TRP A 28 -8.93 19.12 9.22
CA TRP A 28 -8.01 18.67 8.17
C TRP A 28 -6.69 19.44 8.23
N LYS A 29 -6.72 20.78 8.32
CA LYS A 29 -5.49 21.57 8.44
C LYS A 29 -4.61 21.20 9.64
N ALA A 30 -5.19 20.69 10.72
CA ALA A 30 -4.44 20.25 11.89
C ALA A 30 -3.76 18.88 11.71
N CYS A 31 -4.26 18.07 10.77
CA CYS A 31 -3.82 16.68 10.55
C CYS A 31 -3.23 16.43 9.15
N ASP A 32 -3.22 17.43 8.26
CA ASP A 32 -2.62 17.39 6.93
C ASP A 32 -1.10 17.55 7.04
N VAL A 33 -0.47 16.52 7.59
CA VAL A 33 0.98 16.43 7.79
C VAL A 33 1.56 15.37 6.86
N LEU A 34 2.81 15.59 6.45
CA LEU A 34 3.57 14.58 5.73
C LEU A 34 3.88 13.44 6.71
N TYR A 35 3.39 12.24 6.39
CA TYR A 35 3.56 11.05 7.21
C TYR A 35 4.54 10.11 6.53
N GLU A 36 5.42 9.49 7.32
CA GLU A 36 6.33 8.45 6.85
C GLU A 36 5.69 7.09 7.11
N PHE A 37 5.37 6.38 6.03
CA PHE A 37 4.81 5.04 6.07
C PHE A 37 5.92 4.05 5.73
N GLN A 38 6.10 3.03 6.56
CA GLN A 38 7.10 1.99 6.36
C GLN A 38 6.45 0.61 6.24
N MET A 39 7.08 -0.27 5.47
CA MET A 39 6.91 -1.72 5.61
C MET A 39 8.20 -2.48 5.29
N ASP A 40 8.41 -3.59 5.99
CA ASP A 40 9.48 -4.55 5.80
C ASP A 40 8.89 -5.95 5.58
N PHE A 41 9.33 -6.67 4.56
CA PHE A 41 8.75 -7.98 4.25
C PHE A 41 9.71 -8.88 3.45
N VAL A 42 9.44 -10.19 3.48
CA VAL A 42 10.08 -11.17 2.60
C VAL A 42 9.12 -11.49 1.45
N VAL A 43 9.57 -11.29 0.21
CA VAL A 43 8.74 -11.46 -0.99
C VAL A 43 8.12 -12.85 -1.06
N GLU A 44 8.93 -13.87 -0.77
CA GLU A 44 8.52 -15.27 -0.83
C GLU A 44 7.47 -15.61 0.24
N HIS A 45 7.56 -14.99 1.43
CA HIS A 45 6.56 -15.15 2.48
C HIS A 45 5.21 -14.57 2.05
N VAL A 46 5.22 -13.32 1.58
CA VAL A 46 4.01 -12.64 1.10
C VAL A 46 3.36 -13.41 -0.04
N ASN A 47 4.16 -13.80 -1.05
CA ASN A 47 3.68 -14.56 -2.20
C ASN A 47 3.09 -15.90 -1.79
N LYS A 48 3.72 -16.62 -0.85
CA LYS A 48 3.19 -17.87 -0.32
C LYS A 48 1.79 -17.68 0.28
N VAL A 49 1.61 -16.70 1.17
CA VAL A 49 0.30 -16.44 1.80
C VAL A 49 -0.77 -16.08 0.76
N ILE A 50 -0.41 -15.26 -0.24
CA ILE A 50 -1.33 -14.86 -1.31
C ILE A 50 -1.69 -16.04 -2.21
N ASN A 51 -0.70 -16.84 -2.62
CA ASN A 51 -0.90 -17.99 -3.51
C ASN A 51 -1.72 -19.09 -2.83
N GLU A 52 -1.45 -19.40 -1.57
CA GLU A 52 -2.25 -20.33 -0.77
C GLU A 52 -3.73 -19.90 -0.75
N TYR A 53 -4.00 -18.61 -0.55
CA TYR A 53 -5.38 -18.08 -0.60
C TYR A 53 -6.01 -18.22 -1.99
N VAL A 54 -5.27 -17.92 -3.06
CA VAL A 54 -5.74 -18.04 -4.44
C VAL A 54 -6.10 -19.49 -4.78
N GLU A 55 -5.24 -20.44 -4.42
CA GLU A 55 -5.44 -21.87 -4.61
C GLU A 55 -6.65 -22.39 -3.82
N GLU A 56 -6.73 -22.09 -2.52
CA GLU A 56 -7.83 -22.52 -1.65
C GLU A 56 -9.20 -22.02 -2.15
N ASN A 57 -9.24 -20.86 -2.81
CA ASN A 57 -10.45 -20.25 -3.31
C ASN A 57 -10.68 -20.47 -4.81
N ASN A 58 -9.84 -21.26 -5.49
CA ASN A 58 -9.87 -21.51 -6.94
C ASN A 58 -10.00 -20.21 -7.76
N LEU A 59 -9.20 -19.21 -7.40
CA LEU A 59 -9.21 -17.92 -8.07
C LEU A 59 -8.26 -17.93 -9.28
N PRO A 60 -8.59 -17.20 -10.36
CA PRO A 60 -7.63 -16.91 -11.43
C PRO A 60 -6.37 -16.22 -10.91
N GLU A 61 -5.26 -16.36 -11.63
CA GLU A 61 -3.95 -15.79 -11.26
C GLU A 61 -3.97 -14.25 -11.12
N ASP A 62 -4.82 -13.56 -11.88
CA ASP A 62 -5.00 -12.11 -11.86
C ASP A 62 -6.17 -11.65 -10.97
N ALA A 63 -6.76 -12.57 -10.19
CA ALA A 63 -7.92 -12.26 -9.39
C ALA A 63 -7.61 -11.24 -8.29
N TYR A 64 -8.62 -10.42 -7.98
CA TYR A 64 -8.53 -9.50 -6.86
C TYR A 64 -8.40 -10.27 -5.54
N VAL A 65 -7.26 -10.09 -4.87
CA VAL A 65 -7.03 -10.59 -3.51
C VAL A 65 -7.61 -9.60 -2.50
N PRO A 66 -8.47 -10.06 -1.56
CA PRO A 66 -9.09 -9.20 -0.57
C PRO A 66 -8.08 -8.49 0.35
N ALA A 67 -8.47 -7.33 0.86
CA ALA A 67 -7.63 -6.48 1.69
C ALA A 67 -7.20 -7.17 2.99
N HIS A 68 -8.07 -7.96 3.63
CA HIS A 68 -7.70 -8.67 4.85
C HIS A 68 -6.61 -9.74 4.61
N VAL A 69 -6.53 -10.31 3.41
CA VAL A 69 -5.48 -11.26 3.04
C VAL A 69 -4.19 -10.51 2.74
N THR A 70 -4.25 -9.49 1.86
CA THR A 70 -3.05 -8.73 1.49
C THR A 70 -2.45 -8.03 2.71
N ILE A 71 -3.24 -7.29 3.50
CA ILE A 71 -2.72 -6.59 4.69
C ILE A 71 -2.17 -7.59 5.72
N GLY A 72 -2.80 -8.76 5.87
CA GLY A 72 -2.31 -9.82 6.76
C GLY A 72 -0.97 -10.42 6.31
N ALA A 73 -0.79 -10.64 5.00
CA ALA A 73 0.46 -11.17 4.44
C ALA A 73 1.66 -10.24 4.68
N TYR A 74 1.41 -8.93 4.77
CA TYR A 74 2.40 -7.91 5.09
C TYR A 74 2.39 -7.52 6.58
N GLU A 75 1.86 -8.37 7.45
CA GLU A 75 1.88 -8.21 8.92
C GLU A 75 1.27 -6.90 9.43
N GLU A 76 0.20 -6.42 8.79
CA GLU A 76 -0.57 -5.26 9.26
C GLU A 76 0.25 -3.96 9.39
N GLN A 77 1.27 -3.80 8.54
CA GLN A 77 2.15 -2.64 8.56
C GLN A 77 1.48 -1.36 8.01
N ASP A 78 1.97 -0.20 8.45
CA ASP A 78 1.38 1.10 8.18
C ASP A 78 1.24 1.37 6.67
N LEU A 79 2.29 1.12 5.89
CA LEU A 79 2.29 1.39 4.45
C LEU A 79 1.29 0.51 3.69
N ILE A 80 1.23 -0.80 3.97
CA ILE A 80 0.30 -1.69 3.26
C ILE A 80 -1.15 -1.35 3.61
N ILE A 81 -1.44 -0.98 4.87
CA ILE A 81 -2.78 -0.52 5.27
C ILE A 81 -3.15 0.72 4.46
N ALA A 82 -2.28 1.73 4.45
CA ALA A 82 -2.53 2.99 3.75
C ALA A 82 -2.73 2.81 2.24
N LEU A 83 -1.91 1.97 1.60
CA LEU A 83 -1.96 1.70 0.17
C LEU A 83 -3.19 0.87 -0.23
N LYS A 84 -3.42 -0.28 0.43
CA LYS A 84 -4.50 -1.20 0.05
C LYS A 84 -5.88 -0.57 0.27
N GLN A 85 -6.01 0.27 1.30
CA GLN A 85 -7.23 1.03 1.60
C GLN A 85 -7.32 2.36 0.85
N GLN A 86 -6.29 2.71 0.06
CA GLN A 86 -6.21 3.93 -0.74
C GLN A 86 -6.43 5.21 0.10
N LEU A 87 -5.81 5.31 1.27
CA LEU A 87 -6.04 6.41 2.22
C LEU A 87 -5.13 7.62 1.98
N ILE A 88 -4.05 7.43 1.21
CA ILE A 88 -3.03 8.44 0.97
C ILE A 88 -3.10 9.01 -0.45
N LYS A 89 -2.62 10.24 -0.61
CA LYS A 89 -2.31 10.82 -1.91
C LYS A 89 -1.10 10.09 -2.52
N THR A 90 -0.77 10.43 -3.76
CA THR A 90 0.50 10.00 -4.36
C THR A 90 1.65 10.38 -3.42
N PRO A 91 2.51 9.43 -3.01
CA PRO A 91 3.67 9.72 -2.19
C PRO A 91 4.58 10.77 -2.83
N GLU A 92 5.17 11.62 -1.99
CA GLU A 92 6.13 12.65 -2.38
C GLU A 92 7.54 12.06 -2.59
N SER A 93 7.83 10.94 -1.97
CA SER A 93 9.08 10.20 -2.15
C SER A 93 8.88 8.73 -1.82
N TRP A 94 9.76 7.90 -2.38
CA TRP A 94 9.93 6.52 -1.96
C TRP A 94 11.40 6.26 -1.64
N GLU A 95 11.65 5.47 -0.61
CA GLU A 95 12.95 4.87 -0.33
C GLU A 95 12.77 3.36 -0.30
N ILE A 96 13.51 2.67 -1.16
CA ILE A 96 13.41 1.23 -1.34
C ILE A 96 14.78 0.62 -1.06
N GLY A 97 14.82 -0.38 -0.20
CA GLY A 97 15.97 -1.26 0.00
C GLY A 97 15.55 -2.71 -0.23
N ILE A 98 16.33 -3.44 -1.01
CA ILE A 98 16.12 -4.87 -1.28
C ILE A 98 17.44 -5.59 -1.12
N ASP A 99 17.46 -6.59 -0.25
CA ASP A 99 18.55 -7.55 -0.17
C ASP A 99 18.10 -8.86 -0.81
N SER A 100 18.64 -9.15 -1.99
CA SER A 100 18.38 -10.40 -2.70
C SER A 100 19.43 -11.43 -2.33
N HIS A 101 18.99 -12.53 -1.76
CA HIS A 101 19.83 -13.57 -1.21
C HIS A 101 19.82 -14.79 -2.12
N PHE A 102 20.99 -15.12 -2.65
CA PHE A 102 21.22 -16.26 -3.52
C PHE A 102 21.97 -17.35 -2.77
N TYR A 103 21.64 -18.60 -3.05
CA TYR A 103 22.22 -19.75 -2.39
C TYR A 103 22.71 -20.76 -3.43
N ASN A 104 23.89 -21.32 -3.18
CA ASN A 104 24.46 -22.39 -3.99
C ASN A 104 24.39 -23.71 -3.22
N LEU A 105 23.60 -24.66 -3.74
CA LEU A 105 23.38 -25.97 -3.12
C LEU A 105 24.61 -26.87 -3.12
N GLU A 106 25.52 -26.69 -4.08
CA GLU A 106 26.72 -27.53 -4.22
C GLU A 106 27.84 -27.08 -3.27
N THR A 107 27.99 -25.76 -3.08
CA THR A 107 29.07 -25.18 -2.26
C THR A 107 28.63 -24.81 -0.84
N ASP A 108 27.33 -24.81 -0.54
CA ASP A 108 26.76 -24.34 0.75
C ASP A 108 27.14 -22.87 1.03
N GLU A 109 27.16 -22.05 -0.02
CA GLU A 109 27.52 -20.63 0.05
C GLU A 109 26.31 -19.71 -0.16
N MET A 110 26.35 -18.57 0.52
CA MET A 110 25.34 -17.51 0.42
C MET A 110 25.93 -16.25 -0.20
N LEU A 111 25.27 -15.73 -1.24
CA LEU A 111 25.58 -14.45 -1.85
C LEU A 111 24.42 -13.48 -1.58
N THR A 112 24.71 -12.25 -1.19
CA THR A 112 23.68 -11.20 -1.05
C THR A 112 24.00 -10.06 -2.00
N VAL A 113 23.01 -9.69 -2.81
CA VAL A 113 23.09 -8.57 -3.75
C VAL A 113 22.17 -7.46 -3.24
N PRO A 114 22.72 -6.38 -2.67
CA PRO A 114 21.92 -5.25 -2.20
C PRO A 114 21.47 -4.38 -3.38
N PHE A 115 20.30 -3.79 -3.22
CA PHE A 115 19.70 -2.83 -4.13
C PHE A 115 19.00 -1.75 -3.32
N ALA A 116 19.42 -0.50 -3.48
CA ALA A 116 18.83 0.62 -2.74
C ALA A 116 18.63 1.82 -3.66
N LEU A 117 17.51 2.53 -3.47
CA LEU A 117 17.18 3.70 -4.26
C LEU A 117 16.21 4.63 -3.54
N THR A 118 16.31 5.91 -3.87
CA THR A 118 15.31 6.93 -3.57
C THR A 118 14.65 7.38 -4.87
N LEU A 119 13.32 7.42 -4.89
CA LEU A 119 12.52 7.74 -6.07
C LEU A 119 11.69 9.02 -5.86
N PRO A 120 11.42 9.75 -6.95
CA PRO A 120 10.56 10.93 -6.93
C PRO A 120 9.07 10.54 -6.70
N PRO A 121 8.18 11.55 -6.58
CA PRO A 121 6.76 11.31 -6.45
C PRO A 121 6.20 10.42 -7.58
N MET A 122 5.60 9.30 -7.21
CA MET A 122 4.88 8.40 -8.12
C MET A 122 3.90 7.53 -7.35
N THR A 123 2.87 7.02 -8.02
CA THR A 123 1.92 6.08 -7.43
C THR A 123 2.57 4.71 -7.20
N HIS A 124 2.02 3.91 -6.28
CA HIS A 124 2.49 2.53 -6.09
C HIS A 124 2.38 1.69 -7.38
N ALA A 125 1.37 1.94 -8.22
CA ALA A 125 1.23 1.24 -9.49
C ALA A 125 2.36 1.58 -10.47
N GLU A 126 2.76 2.85 -10.55
CA GLU A 126 3.91 3.29 -11.36
C GLU A 126 5.22 2.76 -10.80
N LEU A 127 5.39 2.75 -9.48
CA LEU A 127 6.54 2.15 -8.80
C LEU A 127 6.72 0.68 -9.20
N MET A 128 5.65 -0.10 -9.15
CA MET A 128 5.73 -1.54 -9.43
C MET A 128 5.86 -1.83 -10.93
N ASN A 129 5.10 -1.13 -11.78
CA ASN A 129 4.96 -1.50 -13.21
C ASN A 129 5.82 -0.67 -14.17
N GLY A 130 6.43 0.41 -13.68
CA GLY A 130 7.14 1.37 -14.51
C GLY A 130 6.29 2.58 -14.89
N CYS A 131 6.96 3.66 -15.30
CA CYS A 131 6.36 4.84 -15.89
C CYS A 131 7.35 5.54 -16.83
N SER A 132 6.82 6.28 -17.80
CA SER A 132 7.63 7.05 -18.76
C SER A 132 8.27 8.31 -18.15
N ALA A 133 8.00 8.58 -16.87
CA ALA A 133 8.61 9.71 -16.18
C ALA A 133 10.10 9.44 -16.00
N LYS A 134 10.92 10.46 -16.26
CA LYS A 134 12.34 10.39 -15.97
C LYS A 134 12.52 10.38 -14.46
N VAL A 135 13.12 9.31 -13.96
CA VAL A 135 13.39 9.15 -12.53
C VAL A 135 14.82 9.60 -12.23
N TYR A 136 14.98 10.29 -11.10
CA TYR A 136 16.27 10.72 -10.59
C TYR A 136 16.69 9.74 -9.48
N LEU A 137 17.54 8.78 -9.82
CA LEU A 137 18.15 7.89 -8.82
C LEU A 137 19.30 8.65 -8.13
N VAL A 138 19.22 8.78 -6.81
CA VAL A 138 20.31 9.38 -6.01
C VAL A 138 21.17 8.25 -5.46
N ASP A 139 22.20 7.87 -6.23
CA ASP A 139 23.20 6.92 -5.80
C ASP A 139 24.57 7.65 -5.73
N GLY A 140 24.90 8.17 -4.54
CA GLY A 140 26.27 8.56 -4.13
C GLY A 140 27.16 9.44 -5.01
N ILE A 141 26.65 10.07 -6.09
CA ILE A 141 27.32 10.77 -7.22
C ILE A 141 27.16 9.96 -8.53
N LYS A 142 26.01 10.12 -9.21
CA LYS A 142 25.83 10.60 -10.60
C LYS A 142 24.36 10.38 -11.01
N THR A 143 23.73 11.42 -11.54
CA THR A 143 22.34 11.40 -12.04
C THR A 143 22.22 10.48 -13.26
N VAL A 144 21.54 9.35 -13.14
CA VAL A 144 21.15 8.54 -14.31
C VAL A 144 19.73 8.95 -14.69
N MET A 145 19.58 9.61 -15.86
CA MET A 145 18.28 9.92 -16.45
C MET A 145 17.80 8.70 -17.24
N GLY A 146 16.88 7.93 -16.68
CA GLY A 146 16.24 6.79 -17.35
C GLY A 146 14.72 6.80 -17.20
N GLU A 147 14.04 6.09 -18.08
CA GLU A 147 12.65 5.68 -17.86
C GLU A 147 12.61 4.67 -16.71
N TRP A 148 11.60 4.75 -15.86
CA TRP A 148 11.43 3.76 -14.79
C TRP A 148 10.72 2.53 -15.35
N GLU A 149 11.40 1.38 -15.39
CA GLU A 149 10.83 0.19 -16.01
C GLU A 149 10.01 -0.69 -15.06
N GLY A 150 9.98 -0.31 -13.77
CA GLY A 150 9.31 -1.04 -12.70
C GLY A 150 10.29 -1.73 -11.77
N LEU A 151 9.91 -1.83 -10.49
CA LEU A 151 10.81 -2.28 -9.42
C LEU A 151 11.47 -3.64 -9.70
N GLN A 152 10.69 -4.61 -10.18
CA GLN A 152 11.21 -5.96 -10.46
C GLN A 152 12.24 -5.96 -11.59
N LYS A 153 12.01 -5.20 -12.67
CA LYS A 153 12.96 -5.14 -13.79
C LYS A 153 14.26 -4.45 -13.40
N GLU A 154 14.16 -3.36 -12.64
CA GLU A 154 15.35 -2.64 -12.15
C GLU A 154 16.17 -3.50 -11.17
N MET A 155 15.51 -4.31 -10.34
CA MET A 155 16.17 -5.29 -9.48
C MET A 155 16.90 -6.37 -10.30
N ILE A 156 16.26 -6.94 -11.33
CA ILE A 156 16.89 -7.94 -12.23
C ILE A 156 18.11 -7.35 -12.95
N LYS A 157 18.02 -6.12 -13.46
CA LYS A 157 19.17 -5.44 -14.06
C LYS A 157 20.32 -5.24 -13.09
N ASN A 158 20.02 -4.94 -11.81
CA ASN A 158 21.06 -4.84 -10.78
C ASN A 158 21.75 -6.18 -10.56
N TRP A 159 21.00 -7.29 -10.52
CA TRP A 159 21.56 -8.64 -10.45
C TRP A 159 22.48 -8.95 -11.63
N GLU A 160 22.03 -8.68 -12.86
CA GLU A 160 22.82 -8.88 -14.08
C GLU A 160 24.10 -8.05 -14.08
N LYS A 161 24.04 -6.79 -13.60
CA LYS A 161 25.19 -5.89 -13.50
C LYS A 161 26.23 -6.37 -12.49
N GLN A 162 25.77 -6.89 -11.35
CA GLN A 162 26.66 -7.40 -10.30
C GLN A 162 27.29 -8.74 -10.69
N GLY A 163 26.61 -9.52 -11.54
CA GLY A 163 27.06 -10.82 -12.02
C GLY A 163 26.89 -11.88 -10.93
N ILE A 164 25.79 -12.63 -11.01
CA ILE A 164 25.55 -13.78 -10.13
C ILE A 164 26.36 -14.97 -10.68
N PRO A 165 27.23 -15.61 -9.88
CA PRO A 165 27.99 -16.78 -10.34
C PRO A 165 27.08 -17.97 -10.67
N ASP A 166 27.56 -18.85 -11.55
CA ASP A 166 26.85 -20.09 -11.88
C ASP A 166 26.59 -20.94 -10.63
N GLY A 167 25.43 -21.60 -10.58
CA GLY A 167 25.02 -22.46 -9.46
C GLY A 167 24.36 -21.73 -8.29
N PHE A 168 24.32 -20.39 -8.29
CA PHE A 168 23.55 -19.62 -7.32
C PHE A 168 22.11 -19.41 -7.79
N GLU A 169 21.15 -19.81 -6.96
CA GLU A 169 19.71 -19.61 -7.18
C GLU A 169 19.14 -18.62 -6.17
N LEU A 170 18.14 -17.83 -6.57
CA LEU A 170 17.47 -16.89 -5.66
C LEU A 170 16.74 -17.68 -4.57
N ALA A 171 17.15 -17.50 -3.32
CA ALA A 171 16.54 -18.15 -2.17
C ALA A 171 15.46 -17.27 -1.53
N GLN A 172 15.75 -15.98 -1.34
CA GLN A 172 14.79 -15.03 -0.77
C GLN A 172 15.13 -13.57 -1.10
N SER A 173 14.14 -12.69 -1.05
CA SER A 173 14.33 -11.23 -1.15
C SER A 173 13.71 -10.52 0.04
N GLN A 174 14.55 -9.83 0.81
CA GLN A 174 14.12 -8.98 1.93
C GLN A 174 13.95 -7.56 1.43
N VAL A 175 12.78 -6.97 1.68
CA VAL A 175 12.42 -5.67 1.14
C VAL A 175 12.05 -4.73 2.29
N ARG A 176 12.59 -3.51 2.24
CA ARG A 176 12.15 -2.36 3.00
C ARG A 176 11.63 -1.29 2.06
N MET A 177 10.43 -0.79 2.33
CA MET A 177 9.84 0.31 1.59
C MET A 177 9.39 1.40 2.57
N ILE A 178 9.81 2.63 2.29
CA ILE A 178 9.37 3.82 3.00
C ILE A 178 8.74 4.76 1.97
N ALA A 179 7.58 5.31 2.30
CA ALA A 179 6.89 6.30 1.48
C ALA A 179 6.50 7.51 2.34
N GLN A 180 6.83 8.71 1.89
CA GLN A 180 6.37 9.93 2.53
C GLN A 180 5.12 10.44 1.81
N ALA A 181 3.99 10.53 2.51
CA ALA A 181 2.73 10.92 1.88
C ALA A 181 1.79 11.65 2.84
N HIS A 182 0.90 12.45 2.24
CA HIS A 182 -0.26 13.03 2.93
C HIS A 182 -1.47 12.11 2.79
N PHE A 183 -2.38 12.11 3.77
CA PHE A 183 -3.71 11.52 3.58
C PHE A 183 -4.51 12.27 2.51
N LYS A 184 -5.48 11.61 1.88
CA LYS A 184 -6.37 12.27 0.89
C LYS A 184 -7.22 13.35 1.53
N ASP A 185 -7.77 13.04 2.70
CA ASP A 185 -8.67 13.89 3.48
C ASP A 185 -8.73 13.44 4.96
N PHE A 186 -9.51 14.19 5.74
CA PHE A 186 -9.67 13.95 7.17
C PHE A 186 -10.34 12.61 7.48
N LEU A 187 -11.21 12.11 6.60
CA LEU A 187 -11.86 10.81 6.79
C LEU A 187 -10.86 9.68 6.60
N SER A 188 -9.98 9.80 5.60
CA SER A 188 -8.90 8.86 5.33
C SER A 188 -7.93 8.79 6.52
N TYR A 189 -7.58 9.94 7.10
CA TYR A 189 -6.80 10.00 8.34
C TYR A 189 -7.50 9.29 9.50
N CYS A 190 -8.78 9.61 9.76
CA CYS A 190 -9.55 8.97 10.84
C CYS A 190 -9.66 7.46 10.64
N GLN A 191 -9.88 7.02 9.41
CA GLN A 191 -9.98 5.60 9.07
C GLN A 191 -8.64 4.89 9.31
N PHE A 192 -7.53 5.49 8.90
CA PHE A 192 -6.19 4.96 9.19
C PHE A 192 -5.96 4.80 10.69
N GLN A 193 -6.25 5.84 11.49
CA GLN A 193 -6.13 5.78 12.95
C GLN A 193 -7.03 4.69 13.58
N SER A 194 -8.23 4.48 13.03
CA SER A 194 -9.09 3.39 13.44
C SER A 194 -8.48 2.01 13.12
N TYR A 195 -7.84 1.86 11.96
CA TYR A 195 -7.16 0.62 11.60
C TYR A 195 -5.94 0.35 12.48
N LEU A 196 -5.13 1.36 12.79
CA LEU A 196 -4.03 1.23 13.76
C LEU A 196 -4.55 0.77 15.14
N SER A 197 -5.64 1.39 15.62
CA SER A 197 -6.26 0.99 16.88
C SER A 197 -6.78 -0.45 16.86
N LEU A 198 -7.29 -0.92 15.72
CA LEU A 198 -7.76 -2.29 15.54
C LEU A 198 -6.59 -3.27 15.46
N ARG A 199 -5.49 -2.91 14.80
CA ARG A 199 -4.25 -3.70 14.74
C ARG A 199 -3.68 -3.89 16.13
N ASP A 200 -3.52 -2.81 16.88
CA ASP A 200 -2.96 -2.84 18.23
C ASP A 200 -3.84 -3.67 19.20
N ALA A 201 -5.13 -3.81 18.88
CA ALA A 201 -6.07 -4.68 19.59
C ALA A 201 -6.16 -6.12 19.05
N GLY A 202 -5.38 -6.49 18.02
CA GLY A 202 -5.40 -7.80 17.37
C GLY A 202 -6.70 -8.11 16.61
N LYS A 203 -7.38 -7.09 16.09
CA LYS A 203 -8.74 -7.19 15.52
C LYS A 203 -8.86 -6.67 14.08
N LEU A 204 -7.81 -6.12 13.50
CA LEU A 204 -7.87 -5.47 12.18
C LEU A 204 -8.32 -6.46 11.09
N ILE A 205 -7.64 -7.60 10.95
CA ILE A 205 -7.97 -8.60 9.92
C ILE A 205 -9.44 -9.05 10.02
N ALA A 206 -9.93 -9.30 11.23
CA ALA A 206 -11.32 -9.67 11.46
C ALA A 206 -12.31 -8.55 11.08
N SER A 207 -11.95 -7.28 11.35
CA SER A 207 -12.76 -6.12 10.94
C SER A 207 -12.81 -5.99 9.42
N LEU A 208 -11.66 -6.04 8.76
CA LEU A 208 -11.54 -5.94 7.31
C LEU A 208 -12.36 -7.04 6.60
N LYS A 209 -12.26 -8.29 7.08
CA LYS A 209 -13.05 -9.41 6.55
C LYS A 209 -14.55 -9.16 6.70
N LYS A 210 -14.99 -8.55 7.80
CA LYS A 210 -16.40 -8.21 8.02
C LYS A 210 -16.87 -7.09 7.08
N GLU A 211 -16.06 -6.06 6.87
CA GLU A 211 -16.34 -4.94 5.98
C GLU A 211 -16.50 -5.39 4.53
N GLU A 212 -15.61 -6.25 4.04
CA GLU A 212 -15.69 -6.81 2.69
C GLU A 212 -16.92 -7.68 2.48
N ASN A 213 -17.26 -8.51 3.47
CA ASN A 213 -18.49 -9.30 3.44
C ASN A 213 -19.74 -8.41 3.35
N GLN A 214 -19.77 -7.30 4.10
CA GLN A 214 -20.87 -6.34 4.03
C GLN A 214 -20.97 -5.67 2.65
N TRP A 215 -19.84 -5.28 2.05
CA TRP A 215 -19.81 -4.69 0.72
C TRP A 215 -20.31 -5.66 -0.37
N SER A 216 -19.92 -6.93 -0.27
CA SER A 216 -20.38 -7.98 -1.19
C SER A 216 -21.90 -8.16 -1.17
N LEU A 217 -22.54 -8.00 0.01
CA LEU A 217 -23.98 -8.12 0.18
C LEU A 217 -24.73 -6.92 -0.39
N VAL A 218 -24.18 -5.71 -0.25
CA VAL A 218 -24.76 -4.48 -0.82
C VAL A 218 -24.75 -4.54 -2.34
N ASN A 219 -23.64 -4.96 -2.95
CA ASN A 219 -23.53 -5.09 -4.41
C ASN A 219 -24.44 -6.18 -5.00
N LYS A 220 -24.69 -7.27 -4.27
CA LYS A 220 -25.65 -8.30 -4.67
C LYS A 220 -27.10 -7.80 -4.63
N ARG A 221 -27.47 -6.96 -3.66
CA ARG A 221 -28.81 -6.38 -3.56
C ARG A 221 -29.05 -5.26 -4.58
N GLY A 222 -28.03 -4.46 -4.91
CA GLY A 222 -28.12 -3.41 -5.93
C GLY A 222 -28.30 -3.91 -7.37
N LYS A 223 -27.97 -5.18 -7.66
CA LYS A 223 -28.25 -5.82 -8.96
C LYS A 223 -29.62 -6.50 -9.04
N ALA A 224 -30.32 -6.62 -7.92
CA ALA A 224 -31.62 -7.29 -7.82
C ALA A 224 -32.80 -6.32 -7.64
N ALA A 225 -32.55 -5.01 -7.84
CA ALA A 225 -33.54 -3.92 -7.73
C ALA A 225 -33.73 -3.20 -9.06
#